data_AF-A0A367XZL1-F1
#
_entry.id   AF-A0A367XZL1-F1
#
_cell.length_a   1.000
_cell.length_b   1.000
_cell.length_c   1.000
_cell.angle_alpha   90.00
_cell.angle_beta   90.00
_cell.angle_gamma   90.00
#
_symmetry.space_group_name_H-M   'P 1'
#
loop_
_entity.id
_entity.type
_entity.pdbx_description
1 polymer ?
#
loop_
_entity_poly.entity_id
_entity_poly.type
_entity_poly.pdbx_seq_one_letter_code
_entity_poly.pdbx_strand_id
1 'polypeptide(L)'
;MFRLLVTNNLTKMSVTYINTTPKTPVYHRPAKTAKPSNDILILIPGNPGLVDFYITYLDLIHAQFPHFEVLCIGHAGFLKSGAKNVTYDLGFQIEHKYEIVKQLVLSKNERKIVPNLYFLHHSMGSFVYQRALQKMYADKTLHGAFNVRFSGFITPTITDIAASPSGQKLTTLMKWNVPFVQIAVLLSFVLGLLPDFVLRGLIKYHLITRKVGDRAIDSSSYENSIEGVYKLLQSETIINQALTMAQEEMRYIALDIDVNDWYFKNSDKLGIKNWMFFAKNDHWVHDETRDFLIDRYHDDKVTVCEVCEDTENPITHSFCVTQSEQFAGITIDRIKKICDLDLD
;
A
#
# COMPACT_ATOMS: atom_id res chain seq x y z
N MET A 1 10.88 19.40 -11.79
CA MET A 1 10.01 20.53 -11.36
C MET A 1 8.76 19.95 -10.70
N PHE A 2 8.84 19.62 -9.41
CA PHE A 2 7.73 19.02 -8.63
C PHE A 2 6.72 20.14 -8.31
N ARG A 3 5.70 20.29 -9.16
CA ARG A 3 4.58 21.21 -8.88
C ARG A 3 3.34 20.35 -8.65
N LEU A 4 3.03 20.08 -7.37
CA LEU A 4 1.70 19.60 -7.01
C LEU A 4 0.72 20.70 -7.41
N LEU A 5 0.00 20.51 -8.51
CA LEU A 5 -1.14 21.32 -8.86
C LEU A 5 -2.29 20.93 -7.92
N VAL A 6 -2.35 21.61 -6.78
CA VAL A 6 -3.51 21.55 -5.88
C VAL A 6 -4.56 22.49 -6.46
N THR A 7 -5.48 21.95 -7.25
CA THR A 7 -6.69 22.69 -7.64
C THR A 7 -7.67 22.62 -6.49
N ASN A 8 -7.83 23.73 -5.76
CA ASN A 8 -8.90 23.92 -4.79
C ASN A 8 -10.25 23.91 -5.52
N ASN A 9 -10.92 22.76 -5.54
CA ASN A 9 -12.36 22.69 -5.67
C ASN A 9 -12.89 21.73 -4.61
N LEU A 10 -13.60 22.31 -3.65
CA LEU A 10 -14.41 21.57 -2.69
C LEU A 10 -15.38 20.67 -3.46
N THR A 11 -15.41 19.40 -3.07
CA THR A 11 -16.24 18.28 -3.57
C THR A 11 -15.77 17.55 -4.85
N LYS A 12 -15.47 16.25 -4.66
CA LYS A 12 -15.11 15.17 -5.61
C LYS A 12 -13.63 15.00 -6.03
N MET A 13 -13.05 13.92 -5.48
CA MET A 13 -11.78 13.21 -5.78
C MET A 13 -10.46 13.84 -5.30
N SER A 14 -9.98 13.31 -4.16
CA SER A 14 -8.69 13.56 -3.49
C SER A 14 -7.48 12.89 -4.18
N VAL A 15 -7.69 12.25 -5.33
CA VAL A 15 -6.63 11.62 -6.12
C VAL A 15 -6.07 12.63 -7.12
N THR A 16 -4.83 13.02 -6.89
CA THR A 16 -4.01 13.84 -7.79
C THR A 16 -3.03 12.96 -8.54
N TYR A 17 -2.15 13.58 -9.33
CA TYR A 17 -1.14 12.86 -10.09
C TYR A 17 0.21 13.54 -9.98
N ILE A 18 1.24 12.76 -9.69
CA ILE A 18 2.62 13.24 -9.78
C ILE A 18 3.06 13.12 -11.25
N ASN A 19 3.70 14.18 -11.75
CA ASN A 19 4.28 14.24 -13.09
C ASN A 19 5.61 13.47 -13.16
N THR A 20 5.59 12.19 -12.77
CA THR A 20 6.64 11.23 -13.11
C THR A 20 6.40 10.64 -14.50
N THR A 21 7.38 9.92 -15.03
CA THR A 21 7.20 9.07 -16.21
C THR A 21 7.29 7.61 -15.76
N PRO A 22 6.18 6.84 -15.76
CA PRO A 22 4.82 7.22 -16.13
C PRO A 22 4.15 8.11 -15.08
N LYS A 23 3.09 8.82 -15.50
CA LYS A 23 2.23 9.58 -14.59
C LYS A 23 1.69 8.65 -13.51
N THR A 24 1.71 9.09 -12.25
CA THR A 24 1.39 8.21 -11.11
C THR A 24 0.26 8.80 -10.27
N PRO A 25 -0.80 8.02 -9.97
CA PRO A 25 -1.87 8.49 -9.11
C PRO A 25 -1.37 8.59 -7.67
N VAL A 26 -1.74 9.68 -7.01
CA VAL A 26 -1.42 9.93 -5.61
C VAL A 26 -2.64 10.50 -4.91
N TYR A 27 -3.12 9.79 -3.89
CA TYR A 27 -4.01 10.42 -2.93
C TYR A 27 -3.17 11.33 -2.04
N HIS A 28 -3.59 12.59 -1.89
CA HIS A 28 -2.90 13.55 -1.05
C HIS A 28 -3.93 14.29 -0.18
N ARG A 29 -3.67 14.27 1.13
CA ARG A 29 -4.43 14.99 2.13
C ARG A 29 -3.47 15.92 2.90
N PRO A 30 -3.61 17.25 2.76
CA PRO A 30 -2.78 18.16 3.51
C PRO A 30 -3.16 18.16 5.00
N ALA A 31 -2.18 18.42 5.85
CA ALA A 31 -2.41 18.65 7.28
C ALA A 31 -3.41 19.80 7.50
N LYS A 32 -4.24 19.69 8.54
CA LYS A 32 -5.18 20.73 8.98
C LYS A 32 -4.51 21.78 9.87
N THR A 33 -3.27 22.14 9.58
CA THR A 33 -2.47 23.12 10.34
C THR A 33 -2.15 24.34 9.49
N ALA A 34 -2.02 25.51 10.14
CA ALA A 34 -1.69 26.76 9.45
C ALA A 34 -0.25 26.79 8.87
N LYS A 35 0.66 26.02 9.47
CA LYS A 35 2.04 25.86 9.00
C LYS A 35 2.20 24.52 8.26
N PRO A 36 3.14 24.43 7.29
CA PRO A 36 3.48 23.15 6.67
C PRO A 36 3.86 22.13 7.73
N SER A 37 3.31 20.92 7.63
CA SER A 37 3.63 19.86 8.58
C SER A 37 5.03 19.30 8.35
N ASN A 38 5.68 18.98 9.46
CA ASN A 38 6.92 18.21 9.49
C ASN A 38 6.64 16.71 9.51
N ASP A 39 5.45 16.28 9.95
CA ASP A 39 5.07 14.88 10.04
C ASP A 39 4.27 14.47 8.80
N ILE A 40 4.81 13.50 8.08
CA ILE A 40 4.27 13.04 6.81
C ILE A 40 4.02 11.54 6.88
N LEU A 41 2.76 11.13 6.71
CA LEU A 41 2.39 9.73 6.61
C LEU A 41 2.29 9.32 5.14
N ILE A 42 3.05 8.29 4.76
CA ILE A 42 3.13 7.81 3.38
C ILE A 42 2.69 6.35 3.34
N LEU A 43 1.66 6.07 2.54
CA LEU A 43 1.24 4.72 2.22
C LEU A 43 1.81 4.25 0.88
N ILE A 44 2.46 3.08 0.89
CA ILE A 44 2.85 2.34 -0.31
C ILE A 44 1.89 1.13 -0.45
N PRO A 45 1.05 1.08 -1.49
CA PRO A 45 0.01 0.07 -1.63
C PRO A 45 0.59 -1.32 -1.94
N GLY A 46 -0.28 -2.33 -1.92
CA GLY A 46 0.04 -3.65 -2.47
C GLY A 46 -0.29 -3.75 -3.97
N ASN A 47 -0.32 -4.96 -4.50
CA ASN A 47 -0.86 -5.24 -5.83
C ASN A 47 -2.37 -5.58 -5.74
N PRO A 48 -3.26 -4.96 -6.51
CA PRO A 48 -3.04 -3.85 -7.46
C PRO A 48 -2.75 -2.51 -6.76
N GLY A 49 -1.80 -1.74 -7.32
CA GLY A 49 -1.30 -0.48 -6.75
C GLY A 49 -2.19 0.74 -6.94
N LEU A 50 -3.50 0.56 -6.89
CA LEU A 50 -4.51 1.62 -7.02
C LEU A 50 -4.72 2.31 -5.67
N VAL A 51 -4.59 3.63 -5.65
CA VAL A 51 -4.74 4.43 -4.43
C VAL A 51 -6.18 4.43 -3.90
N ASP A 52 -7.16 4.19 -4.77
CA ASP A 52 -8.58 4.20 -4.45
C ASP A 52 -8.92 3.27 -3.28
N PHE A 53 -8.30 2.08 -3.21
CA PHE A 53 -8.53 1.14 -2.12
C PHE A 53 -8.14 1.66 -0.74
N TYR A 54 -7.27 2.66 -0.65
CA TYR A 54 -6.72 3.15 0.62
C TYR A 54 -7.32 4.47 1.06
N ILE A 55 -8.16 5.12 0.26
CA ILE A 55 -8.69 6.46 0.56
C ILE A 55 -9.47 6.46 1.87
N THR A 56 -10.45 5.56 2.03
CA THR A 56 -11.28 5.48 3.26
C THR A 56 -10.40 5.22 4.49
N TYR A 57 -9.45 4.29 4.38
CA TYR A 57 -8.52 3.94 5.46
C TYR A 57 -7.66 5.15 5.89
N LEU A 58 -7.11 5.88 4.92
CA LEU A 58 -6.26 7.04 5.18
C LEU A 58 -7.04 8.27 5.65
N ASP A 59 -8.26 8.48 5.17
CA ASP A 59 -9.15 9.54 5.67
C ASP A 59 -9.46 9.34 7.16
N LEU A 60 -9.69 8.10 7.60
CA LEU A 60 -9.91 7.76 9.02
C LEU A 60 -8.66 8.00 9.88
N ILE A 61 -7.48 7.61 9.40
CA ILE A 61 -6.21 7.88 10.10
C ILE A 61 -5.96 9.39 10.19
N HIS A 62 -6.12 10.13 9.10
CA HIS A 62 -5.94 11.58 9.08
C HIS A 62 -6.96 12.32 9.96
N ALA A 63 -8.16 11.76 10.15
CA ALA A 63 -9.12 12.32 11.10
C ALA A 63 -8.60 12.28 12.55
N GLN A 64 -7.82 11.26 12.91
CA GLN A 64 -7.20 11.11 14.23
C GLN A 64 -5.85 11.84 14.35
N PHE A 65 -5.11 11.98 13.26
CA PHE A 65 -3.84 12.71 13.21
C PHE A 65 -3.93 13.91 12.26
N PRO A 66 -4.71 14.97 12.60
CA PRO A 66 -4.96 16.09 11.69
C PRO A 66 -3.72 16.94 11.40
N HIS A 67 -2.64 16.76 12.16
CA HIS A 67 -1.36 17.42 11.93
C HIS A 67 -0.50 16.70 10.88
N PHE A 68 -0.83 15.47 10.49
CA PHE A 68 -0.09 14.76 9.45
C PHE A 68 -0.46 15.25 8.05
N GLU A 69 0.54 15.42 7.19
CA GLU A 69 0.31 15.40 5.73
C GLU A 69 0.29 13.93 5.28
N VAL A 70 -0.78 13.50 4.61
CA VAL A 70 -0.98 12.09 4.25
C VAL A 70 -0.90 11.91 2.74
N LEU A 71 -0.07 10.96 2.30
CA LEU A 71 0.06 10.57 0.89
C LEU A 71 -0.15 9.07 0.73
N CYS A 72 -0.84 8.65 -0.33
CA CYS A 72 -0.75 7.29 -0.86
C CYS A 72 -0.11 7.35 -2.23
N ILE A 73 1.05 6.71 -2.41
CA ILE A 73 1.77 6.74 -3.68
C ILE A 73 1.43 5.47 -4.46
N GLY A 74 0.57 5.58 -5.47
CA GLY A 74 0.21 4.44 -6.34
C GLY A 74 1.42 3.83 -7.05
N HIS A 75 1.31 2.57 -7.47
CA HIS A 75 2.34 1.95 -8.31
C HIS A 75 2.28 2.49 -9.74
N ALA A 76 3.43 2.56 -10.40
CA ALA A 76 3.52 2.89 -11.81
C ALA A 76 2.80 1.83 -12.66
N GLY A 77 2.12 2.26 -13.72
CA GLY A 77 1.34 1.38 -14.61
C GLY A 77 -0.13 1.19 -14.24
N PHE A 78 -0.56 1.64 -13.06
CA PHE A 78 -1.96 1.53 -12.61
C PHE A 78 -2.84 2.70 -13.09
N LEU A 79 -2.65 3.12 -14.35
CA LEU A 79 -3.48 4.10 -15.04
C LEU A 79 -3.85 3.59 -16.42
N LYS A 80 -5.07 3.92 -16.86
CA LYS A 80 -5.50 3.67 -18.24
C LYS A 80 -4.58 4.45 -19.18
N SER A 81 -3.87 3.73 -20.05
CA SER A 81 -2.93 4.29 -21.01
C SER A 81 -3.23 3.76 -22.42
N GLY A 82 -2.91 4.56 -23.44
CA GLY A 82 -2.93 4.09 -24.83
C GLY A 82 -1.81 3.10 -25.15
N ALA A 83 -0.74 3.06 -24.34
CA ALA A 83 0.37 2.12 -24.49
C ALA A 83 0.05 0.79 -23.78
N LYS A 84 -0.55 -0.15 -24.52
CA LYS A 84 -1.11 -1.40 -23.97
C LYS A 84 -0.09 -2.43 -23.46
N ASN A 85 1.17 -2.34 -23.91
CA ASN A 85 2.18 -3.37 -23.69
C ASN A 85 3.34 -2.92 -22.76
N VAL A 86 3.23 -1.76 -22.12
CA VAL A 86 4.25 -1.30 -21.18
C VAL A 86 3.83 -1.67 -19.77
N THR A 87 4.63 -2.51 -19.13
CA THR A 87 4.50 -2.88 -17.72
C THR A 87 5.74 -2.46 -16.95
N TYR A 88 5.57 -2.22 -15.67
CA TYR A 88 6.61 -1.75 -14.76
C TYR A 88 6.83 -2.79 -13.67
N ASP A 89 7.99 -3.45 -13.70
CA ASP A 89 8.36 -4.52 -12.78
C ASP A 89 8.67 -4.01 -11.35
N LEU A 90 9.00 -4.95 -10.45
CA LEU A 90 9.32 -4.63 -9.06
C LEU A 90 10.55 -3.71 -8.93
N GLY A 91 11.57 -3.89 -9.76
CA GLY A 91 12.76 -3.05 -9.78
C GLY A 91 12.40 -1.59 -10.12
N PHE A 92 11.55 -1.41 -11.13
CA PHE A 92 11.00 -0.10 -11.47
C PHE A 92 10.21 0.49 -10.30
N GLN A 93 9.35 -0.28 -9.63
CA GLN A 93 8.56 0.23 -8.50
C GLN A 93 9.46 0.72 -7.34
N ILE A 94 10.56 0.01 -7.06
CA ILE A 94 11.56 0.40 -6.04
C ILE A 94 12.18 1.75 -6.40
N GLU A 95 12.74 1.86 -7.62
CA GLU A 95 13.38 3.10 -8.07
C GLU A 95 12.39 4.26 -8.07
N HIS A 96 11.17 3.99 -8.54
CA HIS A 96 10.12 4.98 -8.65
C HIS A 96 9.63 5.48 -7.28
N LYS A 97 9.52 4.62 -6.26
CA LYS A 97 9.19 5.08 -4.90
C LYS A 97 10.34 5.85 -4.28
N TYR A 98 11.58 5.37 -4.45
CA TYR A 98 12.77 6.05 -3.97
C TYR A 98 12.86 7.48 -4.53
N GLU A 99 12.72 7.66 -5.85
CA GLU A 99 12.80 8.98 -6.48
C GLU A 99 11.66 9.91 -6.02
N ILE A 100 10.43 9.42 -5.92
CA ILE A 100 9.30 10.25 -5.44
C ILE A 100 9.56 10.73 -4.01
N VAL A 101 9.95 9.84 -3.09
CA VAL A 101 10.16 10.20 -1.69
C VAL A 101 11.40 11.08 -1.53
N LYS A 102 12.48 10.82 -2.30
CA LYS A 102 13.65 11.70 -2.35
C LYS A 102 13.27 13.12 -2.73
N GLN A 103 12.51 13.30 -3.81
CA GLN A 103 12.06 14.63 -4.24
C GLN A 103 11.15 15.30 -3.21
N LEU A 104 10.28 14.54 -2.54
CA LEU A 104 9.48 15.04 -1.42
C LEU A 104 10.37 15.59 -0.29
N VAL A 105 11.35 14.81 0.16
CA VAL A 105 12.31 15.22 1.21
C VAL A 105 13.06 16.48 0.80
N LEU A 106 13.67 16.50 -0.38
CA LEU A 106 14.42 17.65 -0.87
C LEU A 106 13.53 18.92 -0.94
N SER A 107 12.29 18.80 -1.41
CA SER A 107 11.35 19.92 -1.48
C SER A 107 10.96 20.48 -0.10
N LYS A 108 10.96 19.64 0.94
CA LYS A 108 10.75 20.06 2.34
C LYS A 108 12.01 20.74 2.87
N ASN A 109 13.20 20.19 2.57
CA ASN A 109 14.47 20.76 2.99
C ASN A 109 14.73 22.15 2.38
N GLU A 110 14.31 22.42 1.14
CA GLU A 110 14.34 23.76 0.53
C GLU A 110 13.59 24.80 1.38
N ARG A 111 12.57 24.36 2.13
CA ARG A 111 11.81 25.19 3.08
C ARG A 111 12.37 25.11 4.51
N LYS A 112 13.59 24.58 4.68
CA LYS A 112 14.27 24.37 5.96
C LYS A 112 13.51 23.43 6.91
N ILE A 113 12.73 22.49 6.36
CA ILE A 113 12.02 21.46 7.12
C ILE A 113 12.76 20.13 6.95
N VAL A 114 13.07 19.47 8.06
CA VAL A 114 13.52 18.07 8.09
C VAL A 114 12.29 17.21 8.40
N PRO A 115 11.70 16.52 7.42
CA PRO A 115 10.46 15.78 7.64
C PRO A 115 10.68 14.54 8.53
N ASN A 116 9.72 14.29 9.41
CA ASN A 116 9.50 13.01 10.06
C ASN A 116 8.54 12.19 9.20
N LEU A 117 9.01 11.04 8.73
CA LEU A 117 8.27 10.14 7.85
C LEU A 117 7.68 8.99 8.66
N TYR A 118 6.39 8.77 8.47
CA TYR A 118 5.64 7.64 9.01
C TYR A 118 5.18 6.81 7.81
N PHE A 119 5.61 5.56 7.72
CA PHE A 119 5.23 4.70 6.60
C PHE A 119 4.16 3.71 7.00
N LEU A 120 3.21 3.51 6.10
CA LEU A 120 2.37 2.33 6.06
C LEU A 120 2.62 1.64 4.73
N HIS A 121 2.77 0.33 4.73
CA HIS A 121 2.93 -0.38 3.47
C HIS A 121 2.28 -1.75 3.55
N HIS A 122 1.54 -2.07 2.49
CA HIS A 122 0.68 -3.23 2.46
C HIS A 122 1.24 -4.28 1.50
N SER A 123 1.26 -5.55 1.91
CA SER A 123 1.64 -6.67 1.04
C SER A 123 3.01 -6.41 0.39
N MET A 124 3.10 -6.50 -0.94
CA MET A 124 4.35 -6.28 -1.68
C MET A 124 4.86 -4.84 -1.54
N GLY A 125 4.00 -3.89 -1.16
CA GLY A 125 4.41 -2.52 -0.86
C GLY A 125 5.50 -2.47 0.20
N SER A 126 5.53 -3.46 1.10
CA SER A 126 6.57 -3.63 2.12
C SER A 126 7.93 -3.98 1.50
N PHE A 127 7.95 -4.85 0.48
CA PHE A 127 9.16 -5.22 -0.25
C PHE A 127 9.75 -4.01 -1.00
N VAL A 128 8.88 -3.24 -1.65
CA VAL A 128 9.25 -2.01 -2.36
C VAL A 128 9.76 -0.94 -1.39
N TYR A 129 9.05 -0.73 -0.29
CA TYR A 129 9.42 0.23 0.75
C TYR A 129 10.82 -0.04 1.31
N GLN A 130 11.08 -1.28 1.74
CA GLN A 130 12.34 -1.64 2.41
C GLN A 130 13.56 -1.38 1.51
N ARG A 131 13.46 -1.75 0.23
CA ARG A 131 14.54 -1.53 -0.75
C ARG A 131 14.66 -0.07 -1.16
N ALA A 132 13.55 0.65 -1.30
CA ALA A 132 13.58 2.08 -1.56
C ALA A 132 14.23 2.84 -0.39
N LEU A 133 13.93 2.46 0.86
CA LEU A 133 14.52 3.07 2.05
C LEU A 133 16.02 2.77 2.16
N GLN A 134 16.44 1.55 1.82
CA GLN A 134 17.86 1.22 1.75
C GLN A 134 18.62 2.13 0.79
N LYS A 135 18.03 2.41 -0.38
CA LYS A 135 18.57 3.39 -1.33
C LYS A 135 18.60 4.80 -0.74
N MET A 136 17.55 5.23 -0.02
CA MET A 136 17.53 6.55 0.62
C MET A 136 18.65 6.73 1.64
N TYR A 137 18.93 5.72 2.49
CA TYR A 137 20.02 5.80 3.46
C TYR A 137 21.42 5.68 2.83
N ALA A 138 21.54 5.05 1.66
CA ALA A 138 22.79 5.02 0.89
C ALA A 138 23.04 6.31 0.09
N ASP A 139 22.02 7.14 -0.13
CA ASP A 139 22.12 8.39 -0.86
C ASP A 139 22.69 9.51 0.01
N LYS A 140 23.93 9.92 -0.30
CA LYS A 140 24.65 10.99 0.38
C LYS A 140 23.90 12.34 0.36
N THR A 141 23.06 12.59 -0.64
CA THR A 141 22.26 13.83 -0.73
C THR A 141 21.14 13.90 0.31
N LEU A 142 20.77 12.76 0.91
CA LEU A 142 19.73 12.65 1.92
C LEU A 142 20.27 12.43 3.34
N HIS A 143 21.59 12.47 3.55
CA HIS A 143 22.18 12.33 4.88
C HIS A 143 21.69 13.42 5.84
N GLY A 144 21.01 13.01 6.92
CA GLY A 144 20.43 13.93 7.90
C GLY A 144 19.25 14.76 7.36
N ALA A 145 18.76 14.44 6.16
CA ALA A 145 17.74 15.21 5.47
C ALA A 145 16.30 14.85 5.89
N PHE A 146 16.12 13.69 6.53
CA PHE A 146 14.83 13.16 6.98
C PHE A 146 15.00 12.24 8.20
N ASN A 147 13.91 11.97 8.91
CA ASN A 147 13.83 10.94 9.94
C ASN A 147 12.70 9.98 9.60
N VAL A 148 12.89 8.67 9.78
CA VAL A 148 11.77 7.72 9.76
C VAL A 148 11.41 7.40 11.20
N ARG A 149 10.17 7.69 11.60
CA ARG A 149 9.70 7.53 12.98
C ARG A 149 8.93 6.23 13.18
N PHE A 150 8.20 5.81 12.16
CA PHE A 150 7.32 4.65 12.21
C PHE A 150 7.23 3.94 10.87
N SER A 151 7.12 2.62 10.91
CA SER A 151 6.85 1.79 9.73
C SER A 151 5.89 0.66 10.07
N GLY A 152 4.69 0.73 9.50
CA GLY A 152 3.66 -0.31 9.58
C GLY A 152 3.74 -1.29 8.40
N PHE A 153 4.28 -2.48 8.67
CA PHE A 153 4.25 -3.65 7.79
C PHE A 153 2.88 -4.32 7.88
N ILE A 154 2.00 -4.03 6.93
CA ILE A 154 0.63 -4.57 6.93
C ILE A 154 0.58 -5.79 6.02
N THR A 155 0.36 -6.96 6.61
CA THR A 155 0.34 -8.27 5.94
C THR A 155 1.51 -8.40 4.94
N PRO A 156 2.76 -8.22 5.40
CA PRO A 156 3.89 -7.94 4.53
C PRO A 156 4.32 -9.15 3.70
N THR A 157 4.50 -8.96 2.40
CA THR A 157 5.10 -9.96 1.51
C THR A 157 6.55 -9.56 1.19
N ILE A 158 7.43 -9.74 2.18
CA ILE A 158 8.87 -9.43 2.08
C ILE A 158 9.74 -10.68 1.92
N THR A 159 9.14 -11.87 1.93
CA THR A 159 9.82 -13.17 1.89
C THR A 159 8.87 -14.21 1.30
N ASP A 160 9.39 -15.06 0.43
CA ASP A 160 8.78 -16.28 -0.12
C ASP A 160 7.27 -16.22 -0.43
N ILE A 161 6.82 -15.19 -1.14
CA ILE A 161 5.40 -15.05 -1.49
C ILE A 161 4.88 -16.24 -2.33
N ALA A 162 5.75 -16.87 -3.11
CA ALA A 162 5.42 -18.04 -3.93
C ALA A 162 5.07 -19.28 -3.09
N ALA A 163 5.52 -19.35 -1.83
CA ALA A 163 5.18 -20.42 -0.90
C ALA A 163 3.76 -20.28 -0.33
N SER A 164 3.16 -19.09 -0.39
CA SER A 164 1.80 -18.85 0.11
C SER A 164 0.74 -19.66 -0.64
N PRO A 165 -0.45 -19.89 -0.05
CA PRO A 165 -1.52 -20.64 -0.72
C PRO A 165 -1.91 -20.09 -2.10
N SER A 166 -1.90 -18.77 -2.27
CA SER A 166 -2.19 -18.13 -3.56
C SER A 166 -0.98 -18.10 -4.47
N GLY A 167 0.21 -17.93 -3.90
CA GLY A 167 1.46 -18.01 -4.65
C GLY A 167 1.66 -19.37 -5.31
N GLN A 168 1.33 -20.46 -4.61
CA GLN A 168 1.39 -21.81 -5.17
C GLN A 168 0.39 -22.02 -6.32
N LYS A 169 -0.82 -21.49 -6.19
CA LYS A 169 -1.84 -21.54 -7.26
C LYS A 169 -1.39 -20.75 -8.49
N LEU A 170 -0.95 -19.51 -8.30
CA LEU A 170 -0.47 -18.67 -9.39
C LEU A 170 0.77 -19.26 -10.06
N THR A 171 1.73 -19.75 -9.27
CA THR A 171 2.94 -20.41 -9.76
C THR A 171 2.59 -21.67 -10.57
N THR A 172 1.59 -22.44 -10.14
CA THR A 172 1.10 -23.61 -10.90
C THR A 172 0.49 -23.19 -12.23
N LEU A 173 -0.37 -22.16 -12.25
CA LEU A 173 -0.94 -21.61 -13.50
C LEU A 173 0.15 -21.12 -14.47
N MET A 174 1.20 -20.46 -13.94
CA MET A 174 2.36 -20.03 -14.72
C MET A 174 3.13 -21.23 -15.29
N LYS A 175 3.38 -22.27 -14.49
CA LYS A 175 4.06 -23.50 -14.94
C LYS A 175 3.28 -24.24 -16.04
N TRP A 176 1.96 -24.18 -16.00
CA TRP A 176 1.09 -24.76 -17.03
C TRP A 176 0.93 -23.86 -18.27
N ASN A 177 1.63 -22.73 -18.34
CA ASN A 177 1.53 -21.75 -19.43
C ASN A 177 0.08 -21.30 -19.70
N VAL A 178 -0.75 -21.22 -18.65
CA VAL A 178 -2.13 -20.75 -18.79
C VAL A 178 -2.10 -19.26 -19.15
N PRO A 179 -2.78 -18.81 -20.22
CA PRO A 179 -2.79 -17.41 -20.65
C PRO A 179 -3.75 -16.56 -19.79
N PHE A 180 -3.58 -16.58 -18.47
CA PHE A 180 -4.51 -15.96 -17.52
C PHE A 180 -4.59 -14.43 -17.66
N VAL A 181 -3.52 -13.79 -18.12
CA VAL A 181 -3.52 -12.34 -18.45
C VAL A 181 -4.48 -12.07 -19.61
N GLN A 182 -4.35 -12.81 -20.70
CA GLN A 182 -5.19 -12.67 -21.88
C GLN A 182 -6.65 -13.01 -21.57
N ILE A 183 -6.88 -14.04 -20.75
CA ILE A 183 -8.22 -14.40 -20.26
C ILE A 183 -8.82 -13.25 -19.46
N ALA A 184 -8.08 -12.64 -18.52
CA ALA A 184 -8.57 -11.52 -17.74
C ALA A 184 -8.86 -10.27 -18.59
N VAL A 185 -8.03 -9.98 -19.59
CA VAL A 185 -8.26 -8.90 -20.55
C VAL A 185 -9.52 -9.15 -21.40
N LEU A 186 -9.73 -10.40 -21.85
CA LEU A 186 -10.94 -10.78 -22.58
C LEU A 186 -12.19 -10.59 -21.70
N LEU A 187 -12.14 -11.02 -20.43
CA LEU A 187 -13.23 -10.81 -19.48
C LEU A 187 -13.48 -9.32 -19.25
N SER A 188 -12.43 -8.51 -19.12
CA SER A 188 -12.53 -7.05 -19.03
C SER A 188 -13.22 -6.45 -20.25
N PHE A 189 -12.91 -6.93 -21.46
CA PHE A 189 -13.60 -6.50 -22.67
C PHE A 189 -15.10 -6.81 -22.62
N VAL A 190 -15.48 -8.02 -22.19
CA VAL A 190 -16.90 -8.43 -22.05
C VAL A 190 -17.61 -7.57 -20.99
N LEU A 191 -16.99 -7.37 -19.83
CA LEU A 191 -17.54 -6.51 -18.77
C LEU A 191 -17.61 -5.04 -19.18
N GLY A 192 -16.71 -4.61 -20.07
CA GLY A 192 -16.69 -3.28 -20.68
C GLY A 192 -17.90 -2.97 -21.56
N LEU A 193 -18.67 -3.98 -21.97
CA LEU A 193 -19.91 -3.81 -22.73
C LEU A 193 -21.10 -3.44 -21.83
N LEU A 194 -20.98 -3.66 -20.51
CA LEU A 194 -22.04 -3.32 -19.56
C LEU A 194 -22.05 -1.80 -19.29
N PRO A 195 -23.24 -1.18 -19.16
CA PRO A 195 -23.33 0.20 -18.70
C PRO A 195 -22.68 0.39 -17.32
N ASP A 196 -22.01 1.52 -17.10
CA ASP A 196 -21.28 1.84 -15.86
C ASP A 196 -22.08 1.58 -14.58
N PHE A 197 -23.36 1.94 -14.56
CA PHE A 197 -24.23 1.76 -13.40
C PHE A 197 -24.50 0.28 -13.10
N VAL A 198 -24.57 -0.57 -14.13
CA VAL A 198 -24.76 -2.01 -13.98
C VAL A 198 -23.49 -2.62 -13.40
N LEU A 199 -22.33 -2.33 -13.98
CA LEU A 199 -21.07 -2.88 -13.50
C LEU A 199 -20.78 -2.44 -12.05
N ARG A 200 -20.97 -1.16 -11.73
CA ARG A 200 -20.82 -0.66 -10.35
C ARG A 200 -21.83 -1.30 -9.41
N GLY A 201 -23.07 -1.53 -9.86
CA GLY A 201 -24.08 -2.27 -9.10
C GLY A 201 -23.66 -3.71 -8.80
N LEU A 202 -23.09 -4.42 -9.78
CA LEU A 202 -22.56 -5.78 -9.59
C LEU A 202 -21.37 -5.82 -8.63
N ILE A 203 -20.43 -4.89 -8.76
CA ILE A 203 -19.29 -4.76 -7.84
C ILE A 203 -19.81 -4.51 -6.43
N LYS A 204 -20.72 -3.56 -6.25
CA LYS A 204 -21.32 -3.22 -4.96
C LYS A 204 -22.03 -4.42 -4.35
N TYR A 205 -22.86 -5.13 -5.13
CA TYR A 205 -23.55 -6.34 -4.70
C TYR A 205 -22.56 -7.40 -4.21
N HIS A 206 -21.50 -7.68 -4.97
CA HIS A 206 -20.47 -8.67 -4.60
C HIS A 206 -19.71 -8.29 -3.32
N LEU A 207 -19.32 -7.01 -3.17
CA LEU A 207 -18.61 -6.53 -1.99
C LEU A 207 -19.48 -6.57 -0.72
N ILE A 208 -20.78 -6.23 -0.84
CA ILE A 208 -21.71 -6.22 0.29
C ILE A 208 -22.15 -7.64 0.68
N THR A 209 -22.48 -8.49 -0.31
CA THR A 209 -22.98 -9.86 -0.03
C THR A 209 -21.93 -10.77 0.60
N ARG A 210 -20.64 -10.54 0.34
CA ARG A 210 -19.55 -11.22 1.05
C ARG A 210 -19.44 -10.86 2.54
N LYS A 211 -20.24 -9.90 3.02
CA LYS A 211 -20.22 -9.37 4.38
C LYS A 211 -21.56 -9.48 5.12
N VAL A 212 -22.48 -10.37 4.73
CA VAL A 212 -23.72 -10.59 5.51
C VAL A 212 -23.39 -11.29 6.84
N GLY A 213 -23.01 -10.47 7.81
CA GLY A 213 -23.08 -10.64 9.25
C GLY A 213 -23.52 -9.30 9.84
N ASP A 214 -24.83 -9.13 10.00
CA ASP A 214 -25.63 -8.19 10.81
C ASP A 214 -25.14 -6.75 11.19
N ARG A 215 -24.09 -6.19 10.60
CA ARG A 215 -23.73 -4.79 10.83
C ARG A 215 -24.21 -3.92 9.67
N ALA A 216 -24.93 -2.85 10.00
CA ALA A 216 -25.25 -1.77 9.08
C ALA A 216 -23.95 -1.03 8.75
N ILE A 217 -23.25 -1.47 7.70
CA ILE A 217 -22.02 -0.82 7.27
C ILE A 217 -22.39 0.37 6.39
N ASP A 218 -21.84 1.54 6.70
CA ASP A 218 -22.05 2.74 5.91
C ASP A 218 -21.61 2.48 4.46
N SER A 219 -22.56 2.61 3.54
CA SER A 219 -22.31 2.47 2.10
C SER A 219 -21.21 3.42 1.60
N SER A 220 -20.98 4.56 2.29
CA SER A 220 -19.93 5.52 1.96
C SER A 220 -18.52 4.92 2.10
N SER A 221 -18.32 3.96 3.02
CA SER A 221 -17.04 3.32 3.28
C SER A 221 -16.51 2.51 2.09
N TYR A 222 -17.40 2.07 1.19
CA TYR A 222 -17.08 1.19 0.05
C TYR A 222 -16.94 1.90 -1.30
N GLU A 223 -17.37 3.15 -1.43
CA GLU A 223 -17.43 3.82 -2.75
C GLU A 223 -16.02 3.93 -3.38
N ASN A 224 -14.98 4.16 -2.57
CA ASN A 224 -13.59 4.16 -3.04
C ASN A 224 -13.12 2.76 -3.47
N SER A 225 -13.52 1.71 -2.75
CA SER A 225 -13.21 0.32 -3.14
C SER A 225 -13.92 -0.07 -4.42
N ILE A 226 -15.18 0.33 -4.59
CA ILE A 226 -15.95 0.13 -5.82
C ILE A 226 -15.25 0.84 -6.98
N GLU A 227 -14.76 2.06 -6.79
CA GLU A 227 -14.00 2.79 -7.80
C GLU A 227 -12.69 2.07 -8.18
N GLY A 228 -11.95 1.57 -7.20
CA GLY A 228 -10.73 0.78 -7.42
C GLY A 228 -11.00 -0.48 -8.25
N VAL A 229 -12.02 -1.27 -7.89
CA VAL A 229 -12.42 -2.45 -8.66
C VAL A 229 -12.91 -2.07 -10.06
N TYR A 230 -13.71 -1.00 -10.16
CA TYR A 230 -14.23 -0.53 -11.44
C TYR A 230 -13.10 -0.15 -12.40
N LYS A 231 -12.11 0.64 -11.94
CA LYS A 231 -10.92 1.02 -12.72
C LYS A 231 -10.12 -0.20 -13.17
N LEU A 232 -9.92 -1.17 -12.29
CA LEU A 232 -9.24 -2.42 -12.60
C LEU A 232 -9.97 -3.17 -13.71
N LEU A 233 -11.28 -3.41 -13.56
CA LEU A 233 -12.08 -4.20 -14.51
C LEU A 233 -12.26 -3.50 -15.87
N GLN A 234 -12.16 -2.17 -15.94
CA GLN A 234 -12.36 -1.38 -17.15
C GLN A 234 -11.07 -1.05 -17.92
N SER A 235 -9.92 -1.55 -17.46
CA SER A 235 -8.64 -1.21 -18.07
C SER A 235 -7.74 -2.41 -18.29
N GLU A 236 -7.61 -2.78 -19.56
CA GLU A 236 -6.62 -3.74 -20.05
C GLU A 236 -5.20 -3.42 -19.56
N THR A 237 -4.79 -2.14 -19.59
CA THR A 237 -3.48 -1.70 -19.09
C THR A 237 -3.30 -2.03 -17.61
N ILE A 238 -4.30 -1.73 -16.78
CA ILE A 238 -4.23 -1.95 -15.33
C ILE A 238 -4.23 -3.45 -15.02
N ILE A 239 -5.04 -4.25 -15.74
CA ILE A 239 -5.06 -5.71 -15.60
C ILE A 239 -3.71 -6.31 -16.00
N ASN A 240 -3.17 -5.90 -17.15
CA ASN A 240 -1.88 -6.37 -17.63
C ASN A 240 -0.77 -6.02 -16.63
N GLN A 241 -0.75 -4.79 -16.11
CA GLN A 241 0.18 -4.37 -15.07
C GLN A 241 0.01 -5.20 -13.79
N ALA A 242 -1.21 -5.36 -13.27
CA ALA A 242 -1.47 -6.08 -12.02
C ALA A 242 -1.03 -7.55 -12.10
N LEU A 243 -1.39 -8.23 -13.18
CA LEU A 243 -1.11 -9.65 -13.36
C LEU A 243 0.36 -9.90 -13.72
N THR A 244 0.99 -9.02 -14.50
CA THR A 244 2.43 -9.11 -14.76
C THR A 244 3.22 -8.86 -13.48
N MET A 245 2.83 -7.86 -12.68
CA MET A 245 3.46 -7.60 -11.38
C MET A 245 3.26 -8.77 -10.42
N ALA A 246 2.09 -9.43 -10.42
CA ALA A 246 1.87 -10.64 -9.61
C ALA A 246 2.81 -11.80 -10.02
N GLN A 247 3.10 -11.96 -11.32
CA GLN A 247 4.12 -12.92 -11.77
C GLN A 247 5.52 -12.55 -11.28
N GLU A 248 5.87 -11.27 -11.32
CA GLU A 248 7.16 -10.75 -10.83
C GLU A 248 7.30 -10.98 -9.31
N GLU A 249 6.25 -10.75 -8.53
CA GLU A 249 6.21 -11.05 -7.10
C GLU A 249 6.59 -12.51 -6.83
N MET A 250 6.01 -13.46 -7.55
CA MET A 250 6.32 -14.89 -7.39
C MET A 250 7.78 -15.23 -7.75
N ARG A 251 8.40 -14.48 -8.66
CA ARG A 251 9.77 -14.73 -9.11
C ARG A 251 10.82 -14.12 -8.19
N TYR A 252 10.57 -12.93 -7.67
CA TYR A 252 11.59 -12.09 -7.04
C TYR A 252 11.38 -11.81 -5.56
N ILE A 253 10.15 -11.95 -5.04
CA ILE A 253 9.91 -11.89 -3.59
C ILE A 253 10.18 -13.28 -3.00
N ALA A 254 11.46 -13.64 -3.02
CA ALA A 254 12.03 -14.80 -2.36
C ALA A 254 12.62 -14.39 -1.01
N LEU A 255 13.12 -15.35 -0.24
CA LEU A 255 13.91 -15.10 0.95
C LEU A 255 15.15 -14.26 0.63
N ASP A 256 15.13 -13.01 1.09
CA ASP A 256 16.26 -12.07 1.05
C ASP A 256 16.62 -11.67 2.48
N ILE A 257 17.36 -12.57 3.13
CA ILE A 257 17.72 -12.41 4.55
C ILE A 257 18.60 -11.18 4.78
N ASP A 258 19.43 -10.82 3.81
CA ASP A 258 20.40 -9.74 3.93
C ASP A 258 19.71 -8.38 3.97
N VAL A 259 18.73 -8.14 3.08
CA VAL A 259 17.94 -6.89 3.09
C VAL A 259 17.05 -6.82 4.33
N ASN A 260 16.44 -7.94 4.73
CA ASN A 260 15.62 -7.99 5.95
C ASN A 260 16.45 -7.71 7.20
N ASP A 261 17.61 -8.34 7.34
CA ASP A 261 18.53 -8.11 8.44
C ASP A 261 19.09 -6.69 8.43
N TRP A 262 19.46 -6.16 7.26
CA TRP A 262 19.88 -4.78 7.13
C TRP A 262 18.81 -3.83 7.67
N TYR A 263 17.54 -4.06 7.36
CA TYR A 263 16.45 -3.18 7.82
C TYR A 263 16.18 -3.34 9.32
N PHE A 264 15.79 -4.54 9.76
CA PHE A 264 15.26 -4.74 11.12
C PHE A 264 16.36 -4.64 12.17
N LYS A 265 17.58 -5.15 11.91
CA LYS A 265 18.69 -5.07 12.88
C LYS A 265 19.30 -3.67 12.99
N ASN A 266 19.08 -2.79 12.03
CA ASN A 266 19.49 -1.39 12.12
C ASN A 266 18.35 -0.44 12.51
N SER A 267 17.11 -0.91 12.63
CA SER A 267 15.94 -0.05 12.92
C SER A 267 16.14 0.77 14.20
N ASP A 268 16.63 0.16 15.28
CA ASP A 268 16.90 0.88 16.54
C ASP A 268 17.95 1.99 16.38
N LYS A 269 19.06 1.69 15.71
CA LYS A 269 20.13 2.66 15.42
C LYS A 269 19.65 3.81 14.52
N LEU A 270 18.70 3.52 13.63
CA LEU A 270 18.09 4.49 12.74
C LEU A 270 16.91 5.25 13.39
N GLY A 271 16.53 4.88 14.61
CA GLY A 271 15.39 5.47 15.33
C GLY A 271 14.02 5.09 14.77
N ILE A 272 13.94 3.99 14.00
CA ILE A 272 12.72 3.50 13.36
C ILE A 272 11.99 2.57 14.32
N LYS A 273 10.72 2.86 14.59
CA LYS A 273 9.82 1.94 15.28
C LYS A 273 8.97 1.19 14.26
N ASN A 274 8.91 -0.13 14.39
CA ASN A 274 8.18 -0.98 13.46
C ASN A 274 6.97 -1.62 14.12
N TRP A 275 5.93 -1.76 13.32
CA TRP A 275 4.77 -2.57 13.63
C TRP A 275 4.54 -3.54 12.48
N MET A 276 4.57 -4.85 12.73
CA MET A 276 4.22 -5.87 11.74
C MET A 276 2.90 -6.51 12.08
N PHE A 277 1.90 -6.28 11.24
CA PHE A 277 0.59 -6.89 11.37
C PHE A 277 0.44 -8.07 10.42
N PHE A 278 0.05 -9.22 10.95
CA PHE A 278 -0.30 -10.40 10.18
C PHE A 278 -1.78 -10.73 10.30
N ALA A 279 -2.44 -10.94 9.17
CA ALA A 279 -3.79 -11.49 9.14
C ALA A 279 -3.77 -12.91 9.72
N LYS A 280 -4.82 -13.30 10.43
CA LYS A 280 -4.92 -14.64 11.03
C LYS A 280 -4.93 -15.74 9.96
N ASN A 281 -5.70 -15.51 8.90
CA ASN A 281 -5.79 -16.39 7.74
C ASN A 281 -5.36 -15.62 6.49
N ASP A 282 -4.07 -15.63 6.19
CA ASP A 282 -3.50 -14.95 5.04
C ASP A 282 -3.25 -15.94 3.88
N HIS A 283 -3.68 -15.58 2.68
CA HIS A 283 -3.50 -16.41 1.48
C HIS A 283 -2.32 -15.96 0.62
N TRP A 284 -1.65 -14.86 0.97
CA TRP A 284 -0.46 -14.31 0.32
C TRP A 284 0.77 -14.33 1.21
N VAL A 285 0.61 -14.50 2.53
CA VAL A 285 1.69 -14.75 3.47
C VAL A 285 1.53 -16.17 4.02
N HIS A 286 2.54 -17.03 3.84
CA HIS A 286 2.50 -18.38 4.40
C HIS A 286 2.70 -18.34 5.92
N ASP A 287 2.05 -19.23 6.67
CA ASP A 287 2.16 -19.28 8.13
C ASP A 287 3.61 -19.45 8.58
N GLU A 288 4.38 -20.34 7.94
CA GLU A 288 5.81 -20.51 8.24
C GLU A 288 6.63 -19.25 7.97
N THR A 289 6.28 -18.48 6.93
CA THR A 289 6.95 -17.19 6.64
C THR A 289 6.62 -16.16 7.71
N ARG A 290 5.35 -16.09 8.13
CA ARG A 290 4.94 -15.22 9.25
C ARG A 290 5.71 -15.60 10.50
N ASP A 291 5.69 -16.87 10.89
CA ASP A 291 6.28 -17.35 12.14
C ASP A 291 7.79 -17.12 12.13
N PHE A 292 8.46 -17.37 11.00
CA PHE A 292 9.87 -17.01 10.80
C PHE A 292 10.16 -15.51 11.03
N LEU A 293 9.34 -14.62 10.48
CA LEU A 293 9.53 -13.17 10.65
C LEU A 293 9.27 -12.73 12.09
N ILE A 294 8.26 -13.30 12.75
CA ILE A 294 7.97 -13.04 14.17
C ILE A 294 9.13 -13.51 15.03
N ASP A 295 9.53 -14.77 14.92
CA ASP A 295 10.61 -15.37 15.71
C ASP A 295 11.94 -14.62 15.54
N ARG A 296 12.20 -14.10 14.34
CA ARG A 296 13.47 -13.43 14.03
C ARG A 296 13.51 -11.97 14.45
N TYR A 297 12.41 -11.24 14.27
CA TYR A 297 12.42 -9.78 14.34
C TYR A 297 11.51 -9.17 15.39
N HIS A 298 10.65 -9.94 16.06
CA HIS A 298 9.83 -9.41 17.13
C HIS A 298 10.72 -8.93 18.30
N ASP A 299 10.50 -7.69 18.72
CA ASP A 299 11.13 -7.03 19.86
C ASP A 299 10.17 -5.96 20.39
N ASP A 300 9.77 -6.07 21.66
CA ASP A 300 8.78 -5.19 22.31
C ASP A 300 9.12 -3.69 22.24
N LYS A 301 10.38 -3.33 21.99
CA LYS A 301 10.85 -1.94 22.00
C LYS A 301 11.04 -1.38 20.60
N VAL A 302 11.41 -2.20 19.62
CA VAL A 302 11.82 -1.74 18.29
C VAL A 302 10.88 -2.22 17.20
N THR A 303 10.47 -3.50 17.23
CA THR A 303 9.72 -4.13 16.16
C THR A 303 8.63 -5.01 16.75
N VAL A 304 7.43 -4.44 16.90
CA VAL A 304 6.29 -5.16 17.47
C VAL A 304 5.58 -5.92 16.36
N CYS A 305 5.72 -7.25 16.36
CA CYS A 305 4.95 -8.13 15.49
C CYS A 305 3.66 -8.59 16.18
N GLU A 306 2.54 -8.61 15.47
CA GLU A 306 1.26 -9.09 15.95
C GLU A 306 0.49 -9.88 14.90
N VAL A 307 -0.29 -10.84 15.36
CA VAL A 307 -1.22 -11.61 14.54
C VAL A 307 -2.64 -11.19 14.94
N CYS A 308 -3.52 -11.01 13.97
CA CYS A 308 -4.90 -10.60 14.21
C CYS A 308 -5.59 -11.51 15.24
N GLU A 309 -5.97 -10.93 16.38
CA GLU A 309 -6.59 -11.66 17.49
C GLU A 309 -8.09 -11.91 17.28
N ASP A 310 -8.77 -11.06 16.50
CA ASP A 310 -10.22 -11.18 16.25
C ASP A 310 -10.53 -12.50 15.53
N THR A 311 -11.22 -13.40 16.25
CA THR A 311 -11.58 -14.71 15.73
C THR A 311 -12.94 -14.73 15.03
N GLU A 312 -13.80 -13.75 15.31
CA GLU A 312 -15.15 -13.66 14.74
C GLU A 312 -15.12 -12.96 13.39
N ASN A 313 -14.37 -11.86 13.31
CA ASN A 313 -14.24 -11.04 12.10
C ASN A 313 -12.77 -10.69 11.82
N PRO A 314 -11.89 -11.69 11.61
CA PRO A 314 -10.47 -11.46 11.41
C PRO A 314 -10.21 -10.48 10.26
N ILE A 315 -9.24 -9.59 10.46
CA ILE A 315 -8.71 -8.76 9.38
C ILE A 315 -8.08 -9.67 8.33
N THR A 316 -8.48 -9.47 7.09
CA THR A 316 -7.95 -10.20 5.93
C THR A 316 -6.82 -9.42 5.28
N HIS A 317 -6.03 -10.10 4.46
CA HIS A 317 -5.02 -9.46 3.59
C HIS A 317 -5.63 -8.30 2.78
N SER A 318 -6.84 -8.46 2.24
CA SER A 318 -7.52 -7.42 1.45
C SER A 318 -8.34 -6.44 2.31
N PHE A 319 -7.85 -6.07 3.51
CA PHE A 319 -8.56 -5.19 4.43
C PHE A 319 -8.99 -3.88 3.76
N CYS A 320 -8.17 -3.34 2.86
CA CYS A 320 -8.41 -2.07 2.18
C CYS A 320 -9.67 -2.10 1.30
N VAL A 321 -10.14 -3.28 0.90
CA VAL A 321 -11.35 -3.41 0.08
C VAL A 321 -12.61 -3.29 0.94
N THR A 322 -12.61 -3.89 2.14
CA THR A 322 -13.87 -4.02 2.90
C THR A 322 -13.79 -3.80 4.41
N GLN A 323 -12.60 -3.73 5.00
CA GLN A 323 -12.33 -3.65 6.44
C GLN A 323 -11.52 -2.39 6.81
N SER A 324 -11.49 -1.37 5.94
CA SER A 324 -10.75 -0.11 6.15
C SER A 324 -11.06 0.56 7.48
N GLU A 325 -12.32 0.56 7.91
CA GLU A 325 -12.72 1.15 9.20
C GLU A 325 -12.17 0.39 10.40
N GLN A 326 -12.38 -0.94 10.40
CA GLN A 326 -11.91 -1.84 11.46
C GLN A 326 -10.39 -1.77 11.59
N PHE A 327 -9.69 -1.83 10.45
CA PHE A 327 -8.23 -1.82 10.44
C PHE A 327 -7.65 -0.44 10.72
N ALA A 328 -8.31 0.66 10.34
CA ALA A 328 -7.89 2.01 10.73
C ALA A 328 -7.82 2.16 12.25
N GLY A 329 -8.80 1.65 12.99
CA GLY A 329 -8.79 1.66 14.46
C GLY A 329 -7.53 1.00 15.03
N ILE A 330 -7.22 -0.22 14.57
CA ILE A 330 -6.01 -0.96 14.98
C ILE A 330 -4.74 -0.16 14.66
N THR A 331 -4.62 0.35 13.43
CA THR A 331 -3.45 1.15 13.02
C THR A 331 -3.29 2.40 13.86
N ILE A 332 -4.38 3.13 14.14
CA ILE A 332 -4.36 4.34 14.96
C ILE A 332 -3.86 4.02 16.36
N ASP A 333 -4.41 2.98 17.00
CA ASP A 333 -3.99 2.55 18.33
C ASP A 333 -2.50 2.18 18.37
N ARG A 334 -2.00 1.54 17.31
CA ARG A 334 -0.59 1.15 17.19
C ARG A 334 0.32 2.34 16.97
N ILE A 335 -0.05 3.29 16.12
CA ILE A 335 0.70 4.54 15.95
C ILE A 335 0.77 5.30 17.29
N LYS A 336 -0.34 5.46 18.02
CA LYS A 336 -0.35 6.13 19.33
C LYS A 336 0.56 5.42 20.34
N LYS A 337 0.43 4.11 20.47
CA LYS A 337 1.17 3.31 21.45
C LYS A 337 2.68 3.21 21.16
N ILE A 338 3.06 3.08 19.89
CA ILE A 338 4.46 2.84 19.49
C ILE A 338 5.23 4.15 19.33
N CYS A 339 4.55 5.22 18.89
CA CYS A 339 5.19 6.52 18.68
C CYS A 339 4.97 7.49 19.85
N ASP A 340 4.33 7.06 20.94
CA ASP A 340 3.97 7.88 22.09
C ASP A 340 3.21 9.17 21.70
N LEU A 341 2.36 9.07 20.66
CA LEU A 341 1.54 10.18 20.19
C LEU A 341 0.24 10.23 20.98
N ASP A 342 0.12 11.21 21.88
CA ASP A 342 -1.06 11.57 22.68
C ASP A 342 -1.91 10.37 23.16
N LEU A 343 -1.48 9.78 24.28
CA LEU A 343 -2.25 8.80 25.08
C LEU A 343 -3.26 9.47 26.04
N ASP A 344 -3.67 10.70 25.75
CA ASP A 344 -4.62 11.49 26.56
C ASP A 344 -6.09 11.26 26.16
#